data_AF-A0AAD1CDU8-F1
#
_entry.id   AF-A0AAD1CDU8-F1
#
_cell.length_a   1.000
_cell.length_b   1.000
_cell.length_c   1.000
_cell.angle_alpha   90.00
_cell.angle_beta   90.00
_cell.angle_gamma   90.00
#
_symmetry.space_group_name_H-M   'P 1'
#
loop_
_entity.id
_entity.type
_entity.pdbx_description
1 polymer ?
#
loop_
_entity_poly.entity_id
_entity_poly.type
_entity_poly.pdbx_seq_one_letter_code
_entity_poly.pdbx_strand_id
1 'polypeptide(L)'
;MNFTIDKSIGVTTEDFTTMLKRQIQQRSQSFVVAGTTHIPFNANNPSMMMMLAEDKDAQYLISGQITDISATLDQKLLKKEQVNRQFATSMTIMDGKTGEILFEKNYRDIALWPFSRTSTVDTKSARFWQSPYGLAVERVSRNMMLDLENALSCRASLPEIVSAHGNMAQMNVGRIHGVKEGDKLKLWHSASFIDQMGIPRTRMVATQLTLVVSRVYEKSAELIINQPDLAASIQTGDLLTKQAKR
;
A
#
# COMPACT_ATOMS: atom_id res chain seq x y z
N MET A 1 -2.35 7.69 -1.13
CA MET A 1 -2.24 6.82 0.07
C MET A 1 -0.90 6.10 0.02
N ASN A 2 -0.25 5.92 1.16
CA ASN A 2 1.06 5.27 1.25
C ASN A 2 0.92 3.83 1.70
N PHE A 3 1.72 2.92 1.14
CA PHE A 3 1.74 1.54 1.57
C PHE A 3 3.12 0.86 1.42
N THR A 4 3.31 -0.22 2.18
CA THR A 4 4.52 -1.06 2.14
C THR A 4 4.18 -2.47 1.65
N ILE A 5 5.04 -3.06 0.82
CA ILE A 5 4.90 -4.43 0.32
C ILE A 5 5.85 -5.38 1.07
N ASP A 6 5.30 -6.47 1.61
CA ASP A 6 6.06 -7.58 2.20
C ASP A 6 6.75 -8.46 1.13
N LYS A 7 7.95 -8.95 1.46
CA LYS A 7 8.83 -9.74 0.62
C LYS A 7 9.21 -11.03 1.34
N SER A 8 8.47 -12.11 1.08
CA SER A 8 8.81 -13.47 1.52
C SER A 8 9.88 -14.13 0.61
N ILE A 9 10.76 -14.95 1.18
CA ILE A 9 12.07 -15.31 0.60
C ILE A 9 11.96 -16.31 -0.58
N GLY A 10 12.61 -15.96 -1.70
CA GLY A 10 12.82 -16.78 -2.90
C GLY A 10 13.08 -15.88 -4.11
N VAL A 11 14.06 -16.20 -4.96
CA VAL A 11 14.46 -15.35 -6.12
C VAL A 11 13.26 -15.04 -7.04
N THR A 12 12.30 -15.96 -7.16
CA THR A 12 11.04 -15.76 -7.88
C THR A 12 10.08 -14.77 -7.19
N THR A 13 10.10 -14.72 -5.86
CA THR A 13 9.26 -13.82 -5.07
C THR A 13 9.80 -12.40 -5.13
N GLU A 14 11.13 -12.21 -5.11
CA GLU A 14 11.72 -10.87 -5.18
C GLU A 14 11.40 -10.15 -6.50
N ASP A 15 11.49 -10.88 -7.61
CA ASP A 15 11.20 -10.34 -8.93
C ASP A 15 9.70 -10.05 -9.09
N PHE A 16 8.83 -10.89 -8.50
CA PHE A 16 7.40 -10.63 -8.44
C PHE A 16 7.06 -9.38 -7.61
N THR A 17 7.63 -9.23 -6.40
CA THR A 17 7.46 -8.04 -5.56
C THR A 17 7.92 -6.78 -6.29
N THR A 18 9.05 -6.85 -6.99
CA THR A 18 9.59 -5.73 -7.78
C THR A 18 8.66 -5.37 -8.93
N MET A 19 8.14 -6.37 -9.63
CA MET A 19 7.19 -6.17 -10.72
C MET A 19 5.88 -5.57 -10.22
N LEU A 20 5.29 -6.11 -9.13
CA LEU A 20 4.07 -5.59 -8.52
C LEU A 20 4.24 -4.15 -8.04
N LYS A 21 5.36 -3.86 -7.36
CA LYS A 21 5.73 -2.48 -6.98
C LYS A 21 5.72 -1.55 -8.18
N ARG A 22 6.41 -1.93 -9.26
CA ARG A 22 6.48 -1.14 -10.50
C ARG A 22 5.09 -0.95 -11.11
N GLN A 23 4.29 -2.01 -11.16
CA GLN A 23 2.93 -1.97 -11.69
C GLN A 23 2.05 -0.98 -10.94
N ILE A 24 2.10 -1.00 -9.60
CA ILE A 24 1.34 -0.05 -8.78
C ILE A 24 1.87 1.37 -9.00
N GLN A 25 3.19 1.59 -8.92
CA GLN A 25 3.77 2.93 -9.12
C GLN A 25 3.48 3.56 -10.48
N GLN A 26 3.38 2.75 -11.55
CA GLN A 26 3.19 3.26 -12.91
C GLN A 26 1.74 3.37 -13.32
N ARG A 27 0.83 2.56 -12.74
CA ARG A 27 -0.55 2.43 -13.23
C ARG A 27 -1.62 2.78 -12.20
N SER A 28 -1.27 2.86 -10.92
CA SER A 28 -2.19 3.33 -9.89
C SER A 28 -2.48 4.81 -10.05
N GLN A 29 -3.71 5.20 -9.71
CA GLN A 29 -4.10 6.61 -9.61
C GLN A 29 -4.17 7.09 -8.16
N SER A 30 -4.27 6.16 -7.20
CA SER A 30 -4.59 6.47 -5.80
C SER A 30 -3.44 6.20 -4.82
N PHE A 31 -2.40 5.45 -5.24
CA PHE A 31 -1.38 4.91 -4.35
C PHE A 31 0.04 5.37 -4.66
N VAL A 32 0.81 5.48 -3.59
CA VAL A 32 2.24 5.71 -3.59
C VAL A 32 2.88 4.59 -2.78
N VAL A 33 3.82 3.86 -3.38
CA VAL A 33 4.59 2.85 -2.64
C VAL A 33 5.62 3.57 -1.76
N ALA A 34 5.44 3.50 -0.44
CA ALA A 34 6.38 4.08 0.52
C ALA A 34 7.69 3.28 0.58
N GLY A 35 7.59 1.96 0.49
CA GLY A 35 8.75 1.06 0.49
C GLY A 35 8.39 -0.42 0.32
N THR A 36 9.40 -1.26 0.46
CA THR A 36 9.28 -2.72 0.55
C THR A 36 10.03 -3.17 1.80
N THR A 37 9.55 -4.20 2.49
CA THR A 37 10.16 -4.70 3.73
C THR A 37 10.34 -6.21 3.68
N HIS A 38 11.33 -6.70 4.43
CA HIS A 38 11.58 -8.11 4.65
C HIS A 38 10.96 -8.63 5.95
N ILE A 39 10.33 -7.74 6.73
CA ILE A 39 9.61 -8.13 7.94
C ILE A 39 8.37 -8.90 7.49
N PRO A 40 8.25 -10.18 7.87
CA PRO A 40 7.15 -11.02 7.42
C PRO A 40 5.82 -10.47 7.95
N PHE A 41 4.84 -10.41 7.07
CA PHE A 41 3.49 -10.03 7.45
C PHE A 41 2.91 -11.04 8.44
N ASN A 42 2.39 -10.56 9.55
CA ASN A 42 1.81 -11.41 10.59
C ASN A 42 0.50 -10.81 11.10
N ALA A 43 -0.62 -11.28 10.56
CA ALA A 43 -1.96 -10.86 10.98
C ALA A 43 -2.28 -11.22 12.45
N ASN A 44 -1.57 -12.19 13.04
CA ASN A 44 -1.74 -12.57 14.44
C ASN A 44 -0.96 -11.66 15.40
N ASN A 45 -0.10 -10.78 14.89
CA ASN A 45 0.60 -9.77 15.67
C ASN A 45 0.36 -8.36 15.08
N PRO A 46 -0.88 -7.85 15.19
CA PRO A 46 -1.25 -6.55 14.63
C PRO A 46 -0.42 -5.41 15.22
N SER A 47 -0.03 -5.48 16.49
CA SER A 47 0.82 -4.46 17.13
C SER A 47 2.16 -4.27 16.41
N MET A 48 2.84 -5.36 16.06
CA MET A 48 4.09 -5.29 15.31
C MET A 48 3.87 -4.72 13.90
N MET A 49 2.76 -5.07 13.25
CA MET A 49 2.43 -4.56 11.92
C MET A 49 2.10 -3.07 11.97
N MET A 50 1.36 -2.60 12.97
CA MET A 50 1.09 -1.16 13.15
C MET A 50 2.39 -0.37 13.37
N MET A 51 3.31 -0.87 14.21
CA MET A 51 4.63 -0.24 14.38
C MET A 51 5.42 -0.15 13.07
N LEU A 52 5.36 -1.20 12.24
CA LEU A 52 5.99 -1.20 10.92
C LEU A 52 5.35 -0.19 9.96
N ALA A 53 4.02 -0.05 10.01
CA ALA A 53 3.31 0.94 9.21
C ALA A 53 3.69 2.36 9.62
N GLU A 54 3.76 2.62 10.93
CA GLU A 54 4.21 3.89 11.51
C GLU A 54 5.66 4.23 11.12
N ASP A 55 6.61 3.29 11.28
CA ASP A 55 8.02 3.48 10.87
C ASP A 55 8.18 3.79 9.37
N LYS A 56 7.21 3.37 8.55
CA LYS A 56 7.23 3.57 7.09
C LYS A 56 6.32 4.68 6.59
N ASP A 57 5.68 5.45 7.49
CA ASP A 57 4.66 6.45 7.13
C ASP A 57 3.60 5.87 6.16
N ALA A 58 3.19 4.62 6.41
CA ALA A 58 2.29 3.86 5.54
C ALA A 58 0.89 3.77 6.15
N GLN A 59 -0.13 4.16 5.37
CA GLN A 59 -1.54 4.02 5.76
C GLN A 59 -2.02 2.57 5.67
N TYR A 60 -1.43 1.79 4.75
CA TYR A 60 -1.79 0.39 4.55
C TYR A 60 -0.53 -0.48 4.44
N LEU A 61 -0.62 -1.71 4.92
CA LEU A 61 0.36 -2.74 4.65
C LEU A 61 -0.23 -3.75 3.67
N ILE A 62 0.52 -4.11 2.65
CA ILE A 62 0.11 -5.10 1.66
C ILE A 62 1.08 -6.27 1.72
N SER A 63 0.56 -7.46 1.94
CA SER A 63 1.31 -8.70 1.80
C SER A 63 0.86 -9.47 0.58
N GLY A 64 1.82 -10.11 -0.07
CA GLY A 64 1.58 -11.07 -1.14
C GLY A 64 2.42 -12.31 -0.92
N GLN A 65 1.79 -13.48 -0.98
CA GLN A 65 2.48 -14.76 -0.82
C GLN A 65 2.19 -15.64 -2.01
N ILE A 66 3.25 -16.08 -2.70
CA ILE A 66 3.13 -17.12 -3.73
C ILE A 66 2.80 -18.45 -3.04
N THR A 67 1.66 -19.04 -3.37
CA THR A 67 1.14 -20.26 -2.74
C THR A 67 1.32 -21.50 -3.62
N ASP A 68 1.47 -21.34 -4.94
CA ASP A 68 1.64 -22.47 -5.87
C ASP A 68 2.41 -22.07 -7.13
N ILE A 69 3.48 -22.81 -7.43
CA ILE A 69 4.26 -22.73 -8.67
C ILE A 69 4.49 -24.11 -9.29
N SER A 70 3.63 -25.08 -8.95
CA SER A 70 3.72 -26.47 -9.41
C SER A 70 3.55 -26.57 -10.93
N ALA A 71 4.10 -27.64 -11.51
CA ALA A 71 4.01 -27.92 -12.94
C ALA A 71 3.34 -29.27 -13.18
N THR A 72 2.48 -29.33 -14.18
CA THR A 72 1.79 -30.55 -14.63
C THR A 72 2.22 -30.87 -16.05
N LEU A 73 2.38 -32.17 -16.31
CA LEU A 73 2.77 -32.67 -17.62
C LEU A 73 1.56 -33.18 -18.40
N ASP A 74 1.31 -32.59 -19.58
CA ASP A 74 0.32 -33.13 -20.52
C ASP A 74 1.04 -34.09 -21.48
N GLN A 75 1.03 -35.39 -21.15
CA GLN A 75 1.54 -36.45 -22.02
C GLN A 75 0.43 -36.92 -22.95
N LYS A 76 0.40 -36.39 -24.17
CA LYS A 76 -0.38 -36.97 -25.27
C LYS A 76 0.54 -37.81 -26.12
N LEU A 77 0.22 -39.10 -26.31
CA LEU A 77 1.04 -40.13 -26.97
C LEU A 77 1.63 -39.72 -28.35
N LEU A 78 1.10 -38.68 -29.00
CA LEU A 78 1.49 -38.22 -30.34
C LEU A 78 1.91 -36.73 -30.42
N LYS A 79 2.02 -36.00 -29.29
CA LYS A 79 2.42 -34.58 -29.28
C LYS A 79 3.67 -34.35 -28.42
N LYS A 80 4.48 -33.34 -28.77
CA LYS A 80 5.58 -32.84 -27.93
C LYS A 80 5.06 -32.57 -26.52
N GLU A 81 5.77 -33.04 -25.50
CA GLU A 81 5.43 -32.84 -24.10
C GLU A 81 5.22 -31.34 -23.80
N GLN A 82 4.05 -30.98 -23.29
CA GLN A 82 3.75 -29.62 -22.84
C GLN A 82 3.75 -29.59 -21.32
N VAL A 83 4.48 -28.61 -20.77
CA VAL A 83 4.52 -28.35 -19.33
C VAL A 83 3.61 -27.16 -19.07
N ASN A 84 2.54 -27.36 -18.31
CA ASN A 84 1.73 -26.25 -17.80
C ASN A 84 2.11 -25.99 -16.36
N ARG A 85 2.33 -24.72 -16.00
CA ARG A 85 2.76 -24.34 -14.66
C ARG A 85 1.71 -23.45 -14.02
N GLN A 86 1.39 -23.74 -12.77
CA GLN A 86 0.53 -22.94 -11.92
C GLN A 86 1.27 -21.66 -11.51
N PHE A 87 0.51 -20.60 -11.31
CA PHE A 87 0.93 -19.45 -10.53
C PHE A 87 -0.23 -19.05 -9.63
N ALA A 88 -0.14 -19.37 -8.35
CA ALA A 88 -1.10 -18.92 -7.35
C ALA A 88 -0.44 -18.02 -6.32
N THR A 89 -1.14 -16.98 -5.92
CA THR A 89 -0.70 -16.02 -4.89
C THR A 89 -1.89 -15.55 -4.08
N SER A 90 -1.67 -15.21 -2.81
CA SER A 90 -2.62 -14.45 -2.01
C SER A 90 -2.22 -12.97 -1.99
N MET A 91 -3.19 -12.09 -1.70
CA MET A 91 -2.98 -10.71 -1.32
C MET A 91 -3.77 -10.40 -0.07
N THR A 92 -3.13 -9.80 0.92
CA THR A 92 -3.76 -9.31 2.15
C THR A 92 -3.45 -7.83 2.32
N ILE A 93 -4.45 -7.04 2.66
CA ILE A 93 -4.33 -5.60 2.94
C ILE A 93 -4.72 -5.37 4.40
N MET A 94 -3.83 -4.74 5.15
CA MET A 94 -4.06 -4.34 6.54
C MET A 94 -4.08 -2.82 6.67
N ASP A 95 -4.97 -2.31 7.50
CA ASP A 95 -4.95 -0.92 7.95
C ASP A 95 -3.76 -0.69 8.90
N GLY A 96 -2.87 0.23 8.55
CA GLY A 96 -1.65 0.49 9.31
C GLY A 96 -1.90 1.09 10.70
N LYS A 97 -3.08 1.68 10.93
CA LYS A 97 -3.42 2.36 12.19
C LYS A 97 -4.22 1.49 13.14
N THR A 98 -5.08 0.61 12.61
CA THR A 98 -5.92 -0.28 13.43
C THR A 98 -5.42 -1.72 13.48
N GLY A 99 -4.56 -2.13 12.55
CA GLY A 99 -4.14 -3.52 12.38
C GLY A 99 -5.23 -4.43 11.79
N GLU A 100 -6.36 -3.87 11.36
CA GLU A 100 -7.48 -4.62 10.79
C GLU A 100 -7.16 -5.12 9.37
N ILE A 101 -7.52 -6.37 9.05
CA ILE A 101 -7.47 -6.87 7.68
C ILE A 101 -8.65 -6.32 6.90
N LEU A 102 -8.37 -5.46 5.93
CA LEU A 102 -9.38 -4.79 5.10
C LEU A 102 -9.79 -5.62 3.89
N PHE A 103 -8.87 -6.47 3.41
CA PHE A 103 -9.07 -7.24 2.20
C PHE A 103 -8.15 -8.46 2.20
N GLU A 104 -8.68 -9.59 1.74
CA GLU A 104 -7.91 -10.78 1.47
C GLU A 104 -8.45 -11.47 0.21
N LYS A 105 -7.58 -11.84 -0.72
CA LYS A 105 -7.99 -12.54 -1.93
C LYS A 105 -6.89 -13.44 -2.48
N ASN A 106 -7.31 -14.59 -2.99
CA ASN A 106 -6.44 -15.52 -3.70
C ASN A 106 -6.57 -15.34 -5.21
N TYR A 107 -5.45 -15.43 -5.90
CA TYR A 107 -5.31 -15.34 -7.34
C TYR A 107 -4.65 -16.61 -7.83
N ARG A 108 -5.07 -17.06 -9.01
CA ARG A 108 -4.47 -18.22 -9.68
C ARG A 108 -4.56 -18.02 -11.19
N ASP A 109 -3.50 -18.36 -11.89
CA ASP A 109 -3.51 -18.57 -13.33
C ASP A 109 -2.65 -19.80 -13.67
N ILE A 110 -2.83 -20.34 -14.86
CA ILE A 110 -2.04 -21.45 -15.39
C ILE A 110 -1.60 -21.10 -16.80
N ALA A 111 -0.33 -21.39 -17.11
CA ALA A 111 0.20 -21.12 -18.44
C ALA A 111 1.26 -22.13 -18.86
N LEU A 112 1.44 -22.22 -20.17
CA LEU A 112 2.52 -23.00 -20.77
C LEU A 112 3.86 -22.49 -20.26
N TRP A 113 4.70 -23.41 -19.80
CA TRP A 113 6.11 -23.17 -19.50
C TRP A 113 6.94 -23.42 -20.77
N PRO A 114 7.47 -22.38 -21.43
CA PRO A 114 8.07 -22.51 -22.75
C PRO A 114 9.58 -22.81 -22.70
N PHE A 115 10.14 -23.05 -21.52
CA PHE A 115 11.57 -23.30 -21.33
C PHE A 115 11.82 -24.79 -21.13
N SER A 116 13.01 -25.26 -21.51
CA SER A 116 13.42 -26.64 -21.19
C SER A 116 13.39 -26.83 -19.67
N ARG A 117 13.07 -28.05 -19.21
CA ARG A 117 13.10 -28.41 -17.79
C ARG A 117 14.51 -28.32 -17.19
N THR A 118 15.53 -28.44 -18.03
CA THR A 118 16.95 -28.37 -17.65
C THR A 118 17.53 -26.96 -17.75
N SER A 119 16.77 -25.99 -18.26
CA SER A 119 17.26 -24.61 -18.40
C SER A 119 17.10 -23.84 -17.10
N THR A 120 18.16 -23.18 -16.67
CA THR A 120 18.08 -22.07 -15.71
C THR A 120 17.42 -20.88 -16.38
N VAL A 121 16.33 -20.38 -15.80
CA VAL A 121 15.56 -19.25 -16.34
C VAL A 121 15.84 -18.01 -15.51
N ASP A 122 16.29 -16.94 -16.17
CA ASP A 122 16.46 -15.63 -15.55
C ASP A 122 15.12 -14.87 -15.52
N THR A 123 14.53 -14.77 -14.33
CA THR A 123 13.26 -14.08 -14.05
C THR A 123 13.36 -12.55 -14.12
N LYS A 124 14.57 -12.00 -14.28
CA LYS A 124 14.78 -10.56 -14.53
C LYS A 124 14.81 -10.22 -16.02
N SER A 125 14.93 -11.22 -16.89
CA SER A 125 15.07 -11.03 -18.33
C SER A 125 13.74 -10.68 -19.02
N ALA A 126 13.81 -9.85 -20.06
CA ALA A 126 12.65 -9.60 -20.93
C ALA A 126 12.12 -10.89 -21.58
N ARG A 127 13.00 -11.86 -21.86
CA ARG A 127 12.64 -13.17 -22.40
C ARG A 127 11.67 -13.92 -21.49
N PHE A 128 11.85 -13.84 -20.18
CA PHE A 128 10.93 -14.44 -19.22
C PHE A 128 9.58 -13.73 -19.23
N TRP A 129 9.57 -12.41 -19.15
CA TRP A 129 8.33 -11.62 -19.05
C TRP A 129 7.48 -11.65 -20.33
N GLN A 130 8.09 -11.79 -21.51
CA GLN A 130 7.39 -11.96 -22.79
C GLN A 130 6.91 -13.40 -23.04
N SER A 131 7.26 -14.33 -22.15
CA SER A 131 6.87 -15.74 -22.27
C SER A 131 5.39 -15.95 -21.88
N PRO A 132 4.72 -17.03 -22.34
CA PRO A 132 3.34 -17.29 -21.92
C PRO A 132 3.15 -17.34 -20.41
N TYR A 133 4.13 -17.89 -19.67
CA TYR A 133 4.10 -17.90 -18.20
C TYR A 133 4.30 -16.50 -17.60
N GLY A 134 5.25 -15.73 -18.12
CA GLY A 134 5.48 -14.33 -17.68
C GLY A 134 4.24 -13.46 -17.87
N LEU A 135 3.56 -13.57 -19.01
CA LEU A 135 2.31 -12.86 -19.29
C LEU A 135 1.16 -13.26 -18.37
N ALA A 136 1.08 -14.52 -17.93
CA ALA A 136 0.10 -14.97 -16.95
C ALA A 136 0.37 -14.35 -15.56
N VAL A 137 1.64 -14.31 -15.14
CA VAL A 137 2.06 -13.62 -13.90
C VAL A 137 1.74 -12.12 -13.95
N GLU A 138 1.99 -11.45 -15.08
CA GLU A 138 1.62 -10.04 -15.27
C GLU A 138 0.11 -9.80 -15.20
N ARG A 139 -0.69 -10.71 -15.76
CA ARG A 139 -2.15 -10.65 -15.67
C ARG A 139 -2.63 -10.74 -14.23
N VAL A 140 -2.09 -11.67 -13.46
CA VAL A 140 -2.40 -11.80 -12.02
C VAL A 140 -2.00 -10.53 -11.27
N SER A 141 -0.81 -9.99 -11.50
CA SER A 141 -0.39 -8.73 -10.85
C SER A 141 -1.27 -7.54 -11.24
N ARG A 142 -1.69 -7.45 -12.51
CA ARG A 142 -2.65 -6.43 -12.94
C ARG A 142 -3.99 -6.56 -12.20
N ASN A 143 -4.50 -7.79 -12.05
CA ASN A 143 -5.74 -8.03 -11.31
C ASN A 143 -5.60 -7.64 -9.83
N MET A 144 -4.48 -7.99 -9.19
CA MET A 144 -4.19 -7.56 -7.83
C MET A 144 -4.17 -6.04 -7.68
N MET A 145 -3.54 -5.31 -8.61
CA MET A 145 -3.53 -3.84 -8.59
C MET A 145 -4.94 -3.25 -8.79
N LEU A 146 -5.74 -3.81 -9.69
CA LEU A 146 -7.12 -3.35 -9.88
C LEU A 146 -8.00 -3.62 -8.66
N ASP A 147 -7.85 -4.78 -8.03
CA ASP A 147 -8.56 -5.11 -6.79
C ASP A 147 -8.10 -4.22 -5.62
N LEU A 148 -6.81 -3.87 -5.56
CA LEU A 148 -6.28 -2.89 -4.62
C LEU A 148 -6.91 -1.50 -4.82
N GLU A 149 -6.99 -1.01 -6.06
CA GLU A 149 -7.71 0.23 -6.39
C GLU A 149 -9.17 0.16 -5.96
N ASN A 150 -9.87 -0.93 -6.26
CA ASN A 150 -11.27 -1.08 -5.88
C ASN A 150 -11.47 -1.13 -4.36
N ALA A 151 -10.57 -1.80 -3.63
CA ALA A 151 -10.68 -1.95 -2.19
C ALA A 151 -10.42 -0.64 -1.42
N LEU A 152 -9.55 0.23 -1.95
CA LEU A 152 -9.07 1.40 -1.22
C LEU A 152 -9.39 2.76 -1.86
N SER A 153 -9.76 2.85 -3.15
CA SER A 153 -9.98 4.14 -3.84
C SER A 153 -11.03 5.03 -3.19
N CYS A 154 -12.07 4.43 -2.61
CA CYS A 154 -13.12 5.17 -1.89
C CYS A 154 -12.73 5.52 -0.44
N ARG A 155 -11.58 5.05 0.06
CA ARG A 155 -11.10 5.42 1.40
C ARG A 155 -10.40 6.76 1.34
N ALA A 156 -10.76 7.66 2.25
CA ALA A 156 -10.11 8.95 2.35
C ALA A 156 -8.64 8.75 2.75
N SER A 157 -7.71 9.37 2.02
CA SER A 157 -6.36 9.54 2.57
C SER A 157 -6.47 10.52 3.73
N LEU A 158 -5.92 10.14 4.88
CA LEU A 158 -5.88 10.94 6.09
C LEU A 158 -4.42 11.33 6.36
N PRO A 159 -3.95 12.46 5.81
CA PRO A 159 -2.67 13.01 6.18
C PRO A 159 -2.62 13.32 7.67
N GLU A 160 -1.43 13.21 8.26
CA GLU A 160 -1.21 13.45 9.68
C GLU A 160 -0.19 14.56 9.87
N ILE A 161 -0.35 15.32 10.97
CA ILE A 161 0.66 16.24 11.45
C ILE A 161 1.83 15.43 12.04
N VAL A 162 3.02 15.60 11.47
CA VAL A 162 4.26 14.97 11.99
C VAL A 162 5.07 15.92 12.87
N SER A 163 4.84 17.23 12.74
CA SER A 163 5.51 18.24 13.54
C SER A 163 4.71 19.54 13.55
N ALA A 164 4.72 20.28 14.66
CA ALA A 164 4.13 21.60 14.77
C ALA A 164 5.02 22.50 15.64
N HIS A 165 5.36 23.69 15.14
CA HIS A 165 6.21 24.66 15.82
C HIS A 165 5.72 26.08 15.54
N GLY A 166 5.35 26.81 16.60
CA GLY A 166 4.79 28.16 16.47
C GLY A 166 3.53 28.14 15.61
N ASN A 167 3.51 28.94 14.53
CA ASN A 167 2.39 29.02 13.60
C ASN A 167 2.53 28.13 12.34
N MET A 168 3.50 27.21 12.36
CA MET A 168 3.77 26.29 11.25
C MET A 168 3.59 24.84 11.68
N ALA A 169 3.12 24.02 10.76
CA ALA A 169 3.07 22.58 10.94
C ALA A 169 3.58 21.86 9.69
N GLN A 170 3.92 20.59 9.84
CA GLN A 170 4.36 19.72 8.77
C GLN A 170 3.50 18.48 8.71
N MET A 171 3.10 18.07 7.50
CA MET A 171 2.34 16.84 7.27
C MET A 171 3.13 15.80 6.47
N ASN A 172 2.76 14.52 6.64
CA ASN A 172 3.39 13.35 5.99
C ASN A 172 2.95 13.08 4.54
N VAL A 173 2.39 14.09 3.85
CA VAL A 173 2.06 14.01 2.43
C VAL A 173 2.57 15.24 1.69
N GLY A 174 2.91 15.06 0.42
CA GLY A 174 3.57 16.06 -0.44
C GLY A 174 3.22 15.90 -1.92
N ARG A 175 4.09 16.38 -2.80
CA ARG A 175 3.88 16.47 -4.27
C ARG A 175 3.42 15.16 -4.89
N ILE A 176 4.06 14.04 -4.55
CA ILE A 176 3.72 12.72 -5.14
C ILE A 176 2.33 12.24 -4.73
N HIS A 177 1.76 12.81 -3.68
CA HIS A 177 0.42 12.51 -3.18
C HIS A 177 -0.63 13.47 -3.75
N GLY A 178 -0.24 14.39 -4.64
CA GLY A 178 -1.14 15.37 -5.26
C GLY A 178 -1.37 16.64 -4.44
N VAL A 179 -0.59 16.87 -3.38
CA VAL A 179 -0.64 18.11 -2.58
C VAL A 179 -0.18 19.30 -3.42
N LYS A 180 -0.90 20.42 -3.31
CA LYS A 180 -0.57 21.68 -3.99
C LYS A 180 -0.46 22.83 -2.99
N GLU A 181 0.43 23.77 -3.27
CA GLU A 181 0.47 25.05 -2.54
C GLU A 181 -0.91 25.73 -2.61
N GLY A 182 -1.35 26.29 -1.48
CA GLY A 182 -2.67 26.89 -1.33
C GLY A 182 -3.82 25.91 -1.05
N ASP A 183 -3.57 24.59 -1.00
CA ASP A 183 -4.57 23.63 -0.54
C ASP A 183 -4.99 23.96 0.91
N LYS A 184 -6.30 24.00 1.15
CA LYS A 184 -6.88 24.28 2.47
C LYS A 184 -7.26 22.96 3.15
N LEU A 185 -6.87 22.82 4.41
CA LEU A 185 -7.00 21.61 5.20
C LEU A 185 -7.75 21.94 6.49
N LYS A 186 -8.63 21.03 6.91
CA LYS A 186 -9.28 21.07 8.23
C LYS A 186 -8.59 20.06 9.14
N LEU A 187 -8.33 20.46 10.37
CA LEU A 187 -7.69 19.61 11.38
C LEU A 187 -8.72 18.88 12.25
N TRP A 188 -8.40 17.64 12.60
CA TRP A 188 -9.19 16.77 13.45
C TRP A 188 -8.30 16.17 14.53
N HIS A 189 -8.70 16.34 15.79
CA HIS A 189 -8.03 15.68 16.90
C HIS A 189 -8.44 14.21 16.95
N SER A 190 -7.46 13.32 17.14
CA SER A 190 -7.72 11.94 17.51
C SER A 190 -7.90 11.88 19.03
N ALA A 191 -9.13 11.66 19.48
CA ALA A 191 -9.46 11.60 20.91
C ALA A 191 -9.98 10.22 21.30
N SER A 192 -9.58 9.73 22.47
CA SER A 192 -10.14 8.51 23.05
C SER A 192 -11.33 8.84 23.96
N PHE A 193 -12.33 7.98 23.97
CA PHE A 193 -13.46 8.03 24.91
C PHE A 193 -13.81 6.62 25.36
N ILE A 194 -14.44 6.48 26.53
CA ILE A 194 -14.94 5.20 27.00
C ILE A 194 -16.41 5.09 26.55
N ASP A 195 -16.75 4.01 25.84
CA ASP A 195 -18.14 3.77 25.44
C ASP A 195 -19.00 3.29 26.62
N GLN A 196 -20.30 3.11 26.38
CA GLN A 196 -21.26 2.69 27.39
C GLN A 196 -20.97 1.30 27.99
N MET A 197 -20.11 0.51 27.35
CA MET A 197 -19.68 -0.82 27.80
C MET A 197 -18.32 -0.77 28.51
N GLY A 198 -17.76 0.41 28.77
CA GLY A 198 -16.45 0.55 29.41
C GLY A 198 -15.27 0.34 28.47
N ILE A 199 -15.51 0.26 27.16
CA ILE A 199 -14.46 -0.04 26.17
C ILE A 199 -13.86 1.28 25.67
N PRO A 200 -12.52 1.45 25.69
CA PRO A 200 -11.88 2.60 25.08
C PRO A 200 -12.06 2.56 23.56
N ARG A 201 -12.58 3.65 23.01
CA ARG A 201 -12.83 3.89 21.58
C ARG A 201 -12.13 5.15 21.12
N THR A 202 -11.67 5.16 19.88
CA THR A 202 -11.11 6.35 19.23
C THR A 202 -12.21 7.08 18.47
N ARG A 203 -12.24 8.41 18.55
CA ARG A 203 -13.09 9.28 17.72
C ARG A 203 -12.28 10.43 17.15
N MET A 204 -12.69 10.86 15.96
CA MET A 204 -12.18 12.09 15.35
C MET A 204 -13.03 13.27 15.79
N VAL A 205 -12.42 14.28 16.40
CA VAL A 205 -13.09 15.49 16.85
C VAL A 205 -12.74 16.64 15.91
N ALA A 206 -13.76 17.19 15.26
CA ALA A 206 -13.58 18.32 14.36
C ALA A 206 -13.12 19.55 15.15
N THR A 207 -12.08 20.22 14.66
CA THR A 207 -11.62 21.49 15.23
C THR A 207 -12.09 22.68 14.40
N GLN A 208 -11.88 23.88 14.95
CA GLN A 208 -12.03 25.14 14.19
C GLN A 208 -10.74 25.50 13.43
N LEU A 209 -9.65 24.75 13.62
CA LEU A 209 -8.37 24.99 12.98
C LEU A 209 -8.44 24.68 11.49
N THR A 210 -7.96 25.65 10.72
CA THR A 210 -7.75 25.56 9.28
C THR A 210 -6.28 25.82 8.99
N LEU A 211 -5.71 24.98 8.13
CA LEU A 211 -4.32 25.08 7.70
C LEU A 211 -4.26 25.27 6.20
N VAL A 212 -3.24 25.99 5.74
CA VAL A 212 -3.00 26.22 4.31
C VAL A 212 -1.62 25.71 3.96
N VAL A 213 -1.53 24.91 2.91
CA VAL A 213 -0.24 24.46 2.39
C VAL A 213 0.57 25.66 1.90
N SER A 214 1.72 25.90 2.52
CA SER A 214 2.62 27.01 2.19
C SER A 214 3.78 26.57 1.30
N ARG A 215 4.30 25.36 1.51
CA ARG A 215 5.40 24.79 0.72
C ARG A 215 5.22 23.30 0.56
N VAL A 216 5.48 22.79 -0.64
CA VAL A 216 5.34 21.37 -0.95
C VAL A 216 6.70 20.73 -1.24
N TYR A 217 7.04 19.70 -0.48
CA TYR A 217 8.17 18.81 -0.75
C TYR A 217 7.68 17.53 -1.44
N GLU A 218 8.60 16.62 -1.76
CA GLU A 218 8.25 15.40 -2.49
C GLU A 218 7.27 14.52 -1.70
N LYS A 219 7.58 14.27 -0.43
CA LYS A 219 6.80 13.40 0.47
C LYS A 219 6.16 14.10 1.66
N SER A 220 6.43 15.38 1.87
CA SER A 220 5.88 16.18 2.96
C SER A 220 5.46 17.56 2.48
N ALA A 221 4.78 18.31 3.32
CA ALA A 221 4.45 19.71 3.06
C ALA A 221 4.41 20.50 4.35
N GLU A 222 4.79 21.77 4.26
CA GLU A 222 4.64 22.77 5.32
C GLU A 222 3.26 23.43 5.20
N LEU A 223 2.70 23.72 6.36
CA LEU A 223 1.38 24.27 6.56
C LEU A 223 1.49 25.52 7.42
N ILE A 224 0.76 26.57 7.05
CA ILE A 224 0.53 27.74 7.90
C ILE A 224 -0.80 27.55 8.62
N ILE A 225 -0.80 27.78 9.93
CA ILE A 225 -2.00 27.72 10.77
C ILE A 225 -2.69 29.10 10.70
N ASN A 226 -3.97 29.12 10.34
CA ASN A 226 -4.71 30.38 10.14
C ASN A 226 -5.24 30.99 11.45
N GLN A 227 -5.26 30.22 12.54
CA GLN A 227 -5.71 30.65 13.87
C GLN A 227 -4.54 30.53 14.87
N PRO A 228 -3.63 31.52 14.94
CA PRO A 228 -2.41 31.43 15.75
C PRO A 228 -2.67 31.17 17.23
N ASP A 229 -3.75 31.73 17.79
CA ASP A 229 -4.14 31.55 19.19
C ASP A 229 -4.49 30.09 19.53
N LEU A 230 -4.85 29.29 18.51
CA LEU A 230 -5.17 27.88 18.64
C LEU A 230 -3.99 26.98 18.21
N ALA A 231 -2.87 27.54 17.74
CA ALA A 231 -1.75 26.76 17.22
C ALA A 231 -1.14 25.83 18.27
N ALA A 232 -1.13 26.26 19.53
CA ALA A 232 -0.63 25.46 20.65
C ALA A 232 -1.46 24.20 20.94
N SER A 233 -2.67 24.07 20.40
CA SER A 233 -3.49 22.87 20.60
C SER A 233 -3.22 21.76 19.57
N ILE A 234 -2.45 22.03 18.52
CA ILE A 234 -2.09 21.05 17.49
C ILE A 234 -1.11 20.02 18.06
N GLN A 235 -1.36 18.75 17.79
CA GLN A 235 -0.55 17.64 18.25
C GLN A 235 -0.04 16.81 17.06
N THR A 236 1.14 16.22 17.22
CA THR A 236 1.61 15.16 16.31
C THR A 236 0.59 14.00 16.32
N GLY A 237 0.24 13.51 15.14
CA GLY A 237 -0.80 12.50 14.94
C GLY A 237 -2.21 13.05 14.70
N ASP A 238 -2.42 14.37 14.81
CA ASP A 238 -3.66 15.00 14.37
C ASP A 238 -3.89 14.78 12.87
N LEU A 239 -5.14 14.52 12.49
CA LEU A 239 -5.50 14.21 11.10
C LEU A 239 -5.96 15.44 10.34
N LEU A 240 -5.74 15.43 9.04
CA LEU A 240 -6.13 16.48 8.13
C LEU A 240 -7.10 15.95 7.07
N THR A 241 -8.05 16.80 6.68
CA THR A 241 -8.91 16.54 5.52
C THR A 241 -8.89 17.75 4.60
N LYS A 242 -8.72 17.52 3.29
CA LYS A 242 -8.79 18.58 2.28
C LYS A 242 -10.19 19.19 2.24
N GLN A 243 -10.27 20.51 2.32
CA GLN A 243 -11.52 21.23 2.15
C GLN A 243 -11.83 21.33 0.65
N ALA A 244 -13.03 20.91 0.26
CA ALA A 244 -13.52 21.14 -1.09
C ALA A 244 -13.56 22.66 -1.35
N LYS A 245 -13.08 23.07 -2.54
CA LYS A 245 -13.34 24.43 -3.01
C LYS A 245 -14.86 24.53 -3.22
N ARG A 246 -15.50 25.38 -2.42
CA ARG A 246 -16.87 25.84 -2.69
C ARG A 246 -16.85 26.71 -3.93
#